data_AF-A0A0M3HI40-F1
#
_entry.id   AF-A0A0M3HI40-F1
#
_cell.length_a   1.000
_cell.length_b   1.000
_cell.length_c   1.000
_cell.angle_alpha   90.00
_cell.angle_beta   90.00
_cell.angle_gamma   90.00
#
_symmetry.space_group_name_H-M   'P 1'
#
loop_
_entity.id
_entity.type
_entity.pdbx_description
1 polymer ?
#
loop_
_entity_poly.entity_id
_entity_poly.type
_entity_poly.pdbx_seq_one_letter_code
_entity_poly.pdbx_strand_id
1 'polypeptide(L)'
;LQIFISFFDNLQQFYTNQTYASLKTILEEFFFALFRTMFAILNPLEKVTKKDFECLRRSMSSLEPFADIPTKMSIQLERSVGTARSLTQALRSTSQILQSVLQVYSCFLVLYYSYRVAVLSSLSCFVLAIERNFFIIEG
;
A
#
# COMPACT_ATOMS: atom_id res chain seq x y z
N LEU A 1 2.05 -20.26 21.28
CA LEU A 1 2.54 -18.89 20.98
C LEU A 1 3.03 -18.74 19.54
N GLN A 2 3.94 -19.62 19.05
CA GLN A 2 4.50 -19.53 17.69
C GLN A 2 3.46 -19.43 16.57
N ILE A 3 2.33 -20.15 16.67
CA ILE A 3 1.24 -20.13 15.67
C ILE A 3 0.67 -18.71 15.49
N PHE A 4 0.51 -17.96 16.58
CA PHE A 4 0.00 -16.59 16.53
C PHE A 4 1.04 -15.62 15.99
N ILE A 5 2.31 -15.78 16.36
CA ILE A 5 3.41 -14.95 15.82
C ILE A 5 3.47 -15.09 14.31
N SER A 6 3.53 -16.32 13.79
CA SER A 6 3.57 -16.58 12.34
C SER A 6 2.30 -16.08 11.64
N PHE A 7 1.14 -16.12 12.29
CA PHE A 7 -0.09 -15.55 11.74
C PHE A 7 0.02 -14.02 11.58
N PHE A 8 0.48 -13.29 12.61
CA PHE A 8 0.66 -11.85 12.53
C PHE A 8 1.75 -11.44 11.53
N ASP A 9 2.84 -12.19 11.42
CA ASP A 9 3.87 -11.96 10.40
C ASP A 9 3.30 -12.09 8.98
N ASN A 10 2.49 -13.14 8.74
CA ASN A 10 1.84 -13.35 7.45
C ASN A 10 0.82 -12.25 7.14
N LEU A 11 0.05 -11.78 8.14
CA LEU A 11 -0.85 -10.64 8.00
C LEU A 11 -0.10 -9.37 7.61
N GLN A 12 1.04 -9.11 8.24
CA GLN A 12 1.87 -7.95 7.94
C GLN A 12 2.39 -8.02 6.50
N GLN A 13 2.88 -9.18 6.05
CA GLN A 13 3.32 -9.38 4.68
C GLN A 13 2.20 -9.21 3.65
N PHE A 14 0.98 -9.64 3.97
CA PHE A 14 -0.21 -9.40 3.14
C PHE A 14 -0.53 -7.90 3.02
N TYR A 15 -0.40 -7.15 4.11
CA TYR A 15 -0.62 -5.71 4.13
C TYR A 15 0.45 -4.93 3.34
N THR A 16 1.71 -5.35 3.39
CA THR A 16 2.85 -4.65 2.74
C THR A 16 3.09 -5.02 1.26
N ASN A 17 2.18 -5.79 0.63
CA ASN A 17 2.24 -6.28 -0.76
C ASN A 17 3.28 -7.39 -1.06
N GLN A 18 3.85 -8.09 -0.07
CA GLN A 18 5.13 -8.80 -0.33
C GLN A 18 5.06 -10.31 -0.61
N THR A 19 3.98 -11.05 -0.33
CA THR A 19 4.04 -12.52 -0.56
C THR A 19 2.69 -13.21 -0.76
N TYR A 20 1.63 -12.81 -0.05
CA TYR A 20 0.37 -13.54 -0.05
C TYR A 20 -0.68 -12.94 -0.98
N ALA A 21 -1.20 -13.77 -1.89
CA ALA A 21 -2.27 -13.38 -2.83
C ALA A 21 -3.64 -13.25 -2.15
N SER A 22 -3.89 -13.98 -1.06
CA SER A 22 -5.20 -14.04 -0.40
C SER A 22 -5.10 -14.15 1.12
N LEU A 23 -5.89 -13.34 1.82
CA LEU A 23 -6.03 -13.37 3.28
C LEU A 23 -6.70 -14.67 3.76
N LYS A 24 -7.61 -15.21 2.95
CA LYS A 24 -8.28 -16.49 3.19
C LYS A 24 -7.27 -17.62 3.42
N THR A 25 -6.24 -17.71 2.58
CA THR A 25 -5.21 -18.75 2.68
C THR A 25 -4.41 -18.64 3.98
N ILE A 26 -4.11 -17.42 4.44
CA ILE A 26 -3.41 -17.18 5.71
C ILE A 26 -4.25 -17.70 6.89
N LEU A 27 -5.56 -17.44 6.86
CA LEU A 27 -6.48 -17.90 7.90
C LEU A 27 -6.71 -19.41 7.87
N GLU A 28 -6.85 -20.01 6.67
CA GLU A 28 -6.96 -21.46 6.51
C GLU A 28 -5.74 -22.19 7.11
N GLU A 29 -4.52 -21.68 6.88
CA GLU A 29 -3.31 -22.25 7.48
C GLU A 29 -3.24 -22.04 9.00
N PHE A 30 -3.65 -20.86 9.49
CA PHE A 30 -3.70 -20.56 10.92
C PHE A 30 -4.65 -21.50 11.67
N PHE A 31 -5.90 -21.63 11.21
CA PHE A 31 -6.88 -22.48 11.87
C PHE A 31 -6.53 -23.97 11.76
N PHE A 32 -5.87 -24.40 10.68
CA PHE A 32 -5.35 -25.76 10.61
C PHE A 32 -4.20 -26.01 11.60
N ALA A 33 -3.31 -25.04 11.79
CA ALA A 33 -2.27 -25.13 12.82
C ALA A 33 -2.88 -25.20 14.24
N LEU A 34 -3.93 -24.42 14.51
CA LEU A 34 -4.68 -24.53 15.76
C LEU A 34 -5.35 -25.90 15.92
N PHE A 35 -6.02 -26.38 14.88
CA PHE A 35 -6.68 -27.69 14.89
C PHE A 35 -5.71 -28.82 15.22
N ARG A 36 -4.55 -28.87 14.54
CA ARG A 36 -3.50 -29.86 14.82
C ARG A 36 -3.01 -29.81 16.27
N THR A 37 -2.84 -28.60 16.80
CA THR A 37 -2.37 -28.41 18.18
C THR A 37 -3.40 -28.95 19.17
N MET A 38 -4.68 -28.62 18.96
CA MET A 38 -5.76 -29.10 19.82
C MET A 38 -5.94 -30.62 19.69
N PHE A 39 -5.86 -31.16 18.48
CA PHE A 39 -5.92 -32.60 18.24
C PHE A 39 -4.79 -33.35 18.96
N ALA A 40 -3.55 -32.84 18.92
CA ALA A 40 -2.42 -33.43 19.62
C ALA A 40 -2.56 -33.36 21.16
N ILE A 41 -3.17 -32.29 21.68
CA ILE A 41 -3.47 -32.16 23.12
C ILE A 41 -4.54 -33.17 23.55
N LEU A 42 -5.57 -33.36 22.73
CA LEU A 42 -6.67 -34.28 23.02
C LEU A 42 -6.29 -35.76 22.82
N ASN A 43 -5.37 -36.05 21.89
CA ASN A 43 -4.93 -37.40 21.55
C ASN A 43 -3.42 -37.56 21.76
N PRO A 44 -2.93 -37.55 23.01
CA PRO A 44 -1.49 -37.56 23.31
C PRO A 44 -0.78 -38.86 22.91
N LEU A 45 -1.53 -39.95 22.73
CA LEU A 45 -1.00 -41.25 22.28
C LEU A 45 -0.85 -41.33 20.76
N GLU A 46 -1.49 -40.43 20.02
CA GLU A 46 -1.48 -40.42 18.56
C GLU A 46 -0.40 -39.47 18.04
N LYS A 47 0.58 -40.03 17.33
CA LYS A 47 1.64 -39.23 16.71
C LYS A 47 1.20 -38.80 15.32
N VAL A 48 0.73 -37.56 15.22
CA VAL A 48 0.43 -36.94 13.94
C VAL A 48 1.72 -36.61 13.17
N THR A 49 1.87 -37.18 11.99
CA THR A 49 2.98 -36.90 11.08
C THR A 49 2.53 -36.05 9.89
N LYS A 50 3.48 -35.55 9.09
CA LYS A 50 3.17 -34.76 7.88
C LYS A 50 2.30 -35.54 6.87
N LYS A 51 2.40 -36.87 6.85
CA LYS A 51 1.59 -37.72 5.95
C LYS A 51 0.10 -37.69 6.32
N ASP A 52 -0.19 -37.39 7.58
CA ASP A 52 -1.55 -37.37 8.12
C ASP A 52 -2.23 -36.01 7.96
N PHE A 53 -1.47 -34.96 7.57
CA PHE A 53 -1.98 -33.60 7.49
C PHE A 53 -3.09 -33.44 6.46
N GLU A 54 -3.01 -34.12 5.31
CA GLU A 54 -4.07 -34.08 4.30
C GLU A 54 -5.37 -34.72 4.82
N CYS A 55 -5.24 -35.84 5.54
CA CYS A 55 -6.39 -36.50 6.17
C CYS A 55 -7.01 -35.58 7.22
N LEU A 56 -6.20 -35.06 8.15
CA LEU A 56 -6.64 -34.16 9.20
C LEU A 56 -7.27 -32.88 8.66
N ARG A 57 -6.75 -32.34 7.55
CA ARG A 57 -7.33 -31.15 6.92
C ARG A 57 -8.72 -31.42 6.35
N ARG A 58 -8.93 -32.61 5.77
CA ARG A 58 -10.27 -33.06 5.35
C ARG A 58 -11.18 -33.24 6.57
N SER A 59 -10.71 -33.89 7.63
CA SER A 59 -11.48 -34.09 8.86
C SER A 59 -11.86 -32.77 9.54
N MET A 60 -11.00 -31.75 9.51
CA MET A 60 -11.31 -30.44 10.06
C MET A 60 -12.56 -29.81 9.41
N SER A 61 -12.75 -30.03 8.11
CA SER A 61 -13.92 -29.52 7.38
C SER A 61 -15.22 -30.22 7.78
N SER A 62 -15.18 -31.51 8.10
CA SER A 62 -16.39 -32.23 8.55
C SER A 62 -16.68 -32.05 10.03
N LEU A 63 -15.64 -31.86 10.85
CA LEU A 63 -15.76 -31.73 12.31
C LEU A 63 -16.12 -30.31 12.75
N GLU A 64 -15.83 -29.30 11.91
CA GLU A 64 -16.05 -27.88 12.20
C GLU A 64 -15.66 -27.50 13.65
N PRO A 65 -14.42 -27.78 14.10
CA PRO A 65 -14.03 -27.69 15.52
C PRO A 65 -14.08 -26.26 16.09
N PHE A 66 -14.11 -25.26 15.21
CA PHE A 66 -14.20 -23.85 15.55
C PHE A 66 -15.54 -23.22 15.12
N ALA A 67 -16.50 -24.06 14.72
CA ALA A 67 -17.80 -23.65 14.20
C ALA A 67 -17.65 -22.54 13.13
N ASP A 68 -18.36 -21.42 13.31
CA ASP A 68 -18.41 -20.30 12.39
C ASP A 68 -17.32 -19.24 12.61
N ILE A 69 -16.45 -19.42 13.60
CA ILE A 69 -15.38 -18.47 13.95
C ILE A 69 -14.41 -18.24 12.79
N PRO A 70 -13.87 -19.28 12.10
CA PRO A 70 -12.95 -19.07 10.99
C PRO A 70 -13.57 -18.23 9.86
N THR A 71 -14.84 -18.50 9.55
CA THR A 71 -15.59 -17.79 8.51
C THR A 71 -15.84 -16.33 8.91
N LYS A 72 -16.35 -16.09 10.11
CA LYS A 72 -16.59 -14.73 10.63
C LYS A 72 -15.30 -13.91 10.69
N MET A 73 -14.23 -14.51 11.20
CA MET A 73 -12.92 -13.87 11.29
C MET A 73 -12.36 -13.54 9.90
N SER A 74 -12.53 -14.44 8.92
CA SER A 74 -12.15 -14.20 7.53
C SER A 74 -12.85 -12.99 6.95
N ILE A 75 -14.18 -12.93 7.05
CA ILE A 75 -14.97 -11.81 6.52
C ILE A 75 -14.56 -10.49 7.19
N GLN A 76 -14.37 -10.48 8.51
CA GLN A 76 -14.01 -9.26 9.23
C GLN A 76 -12.60 -8.77 8.90
N LEU A 77 -11.62 -9.68 8.82
CA LEU A 77 -10.25 -9.32 8.49
C LEU A 77 -10.11 -8.93 7.02
N GLU A 78 -10.81 -9.60 6.10
CA GLU A 78 -10.79 -9.24 4.67
C GLU A 78 -11.31 -7.83 4.46
N ARG A 79 -12.42 -7.49 5.12
CA ARG A 79 -12.97 -6.13 5.07
C ARG A 79 -12.02 -5.12 5.71
N SER A 80 -11.64 -5.33 6.97
CA SER A 80 -10.86 -4.34 7.71
C SER A 80 -9.45 -4.14 7.14
N VAL A 81 -8.68 -5.22 6.97
CA VAL A 81 -7.30 -5.17 6.46
C VAL A 81 -7.30 -4.80 4.98
N GLY A 82 -8.25 -5.30 4.20
CA GLY A 82 -8.42 -4.92 2.80
C GLY A 82 -8.70 -3.42 2.64
N THR A 83 -9.65 -2.86 3.41
CA THR A 83 -9.93 -1.42 3.41
C THR A 83 -8.74 -0.60 3.87
N ALA A 84 -8.03 -1.02 4.93
CA ALA A 84 -6.84 -0.31 5.41
C ALA A 84 -5.72 -0.28 4.35
N ARG A 85 -5.50 -1.41 3.66
CA ARG A 85 -4.53 -1.52 2.56
C ARG A 85 -4.90 -0.61 1.40
N SER A 86 -6.16 -0.66 0.94
CA SER A 86 -6.67 0.19 -0.14
C SER A 86 -6.56 1.68 0.20
N LEU A 87 -6.91 2.06 1.43
CA LEU A 87 -6.76 3.45 1.91
C LEU A 87 -5.30 3.88 1.87
N THR A 88 -4.39 3.05 2.36
CA THR A 88 -2.95 3.35 2.40
C THR A 88 -2.38 3.47 0.99
N GLN A 89 -2.80 2.59 0.08
CA GLN A 89 -2.42 2.66 -1.33
C GLN A 89 -2.95 3.93 -2.00
N ALA A 90 -4.22 4.29 -1.76
CA ALA A 90 -4.80 5.52 -2.27
C ALA A 90 -4.02 6.76 -1.80
N LEU A 91 -3.72 6.86 -0.49
CA LEU A 91 -2.93 7.96 0.06
C LEU A 91 -1.53 8.06 -0.56
N ARG A 92 -0.84 6.92 -0.76
CA ARG A 92 0.47 6.90 -1.44
C ARG A 92 0.36 7.38 -2.89
N SER A 93 -0.62 6.88 -3.64
CA SER A 93 -0.85 7.29 -5.02
C SER A 93 -1.20 8.77 -5.13
N THR A 94 -2.06 9.29 -4.26
CA THR A 94 -2.37 10.73 -4.21
C THR A 94 -1.15 11.57 -3.90
N SER A 95 -0.28 11.13 -2.98
CA SER A 95 0.98 11.82 -2.68
C SER A 95 1.90 11.90 -3.89
N GLN A 96 2.04 10.81 -4.66
CA GLN A 96 2.85 10.76 -5.88
C GLN A 96 2.30 11.70 -6.98
N ILE A 97 0.98 11.71 -7.16
CA ILE A 97 0.31 12.62 -8.11
C ILE A 97 0.57 14.07 -7.69
N LEU A 98 0.39 14.40 -6.41
CA LEU A 98 0.61 15.77 -5.91
C LEU A 98 2.06 16.22 -6.13
N GLN A 99 3.04 15.37 -5.86
CA GLN A 99 4.45 15.66 -6.14
C GLN A 99 4.69 15.97 -7.62
N SER A 100 4.11 15.15 -8.51
CA SER A 100 4.22 15.33 -9.96
C SER A 100 3.59 16.66 -10.43
N VAL A 101 2.42 16.98 -9.89
CA VAL A 101 1.69 18.21 -10.17
C VAL A 101 2.46 19.44 -9.67
N LEU A 102 3.01 19.40 -8.45
CA LEU A 102 3.83 20.47 -7.89
C LEU A 102 5.09 20.74 -8.72
N GLN A 103 5.73 19.69 -9.26
CA GLN A 103 6.87 19.83 -10.15
C GLN A 103 6.50 20.60 -11.43
N VAL A 104 5.35 20.26 -12.03
CA VAL A 104 4.82 20.95 -13.22
C VAL A 104 4.52 22.42 -12.92
N TYR A 105 3.81 22.71 -11.83
CA TYR A 105 3.52 24.09 -11.42
C TYR A 105 4.78 24.92 -11.18
N SER A 106 5.80 24.33 -10.56
CA SER A 106 7.10 24.99 -10.33
C SER A 106 7.77 25.36 -11.66
N CYS A 107 7.73 24.46 -12.66
CA CYS A 107 8.23 24.75 -14.01
C CYS A 107 7.45 25.89 -14.68
N PHE A 108 6.12 25.86 -14.64
CA PHE A 108 5.28 26.94 -15.17
C PHE A 108 5.58 28.29 -14.53
N LEU A 109 5.75 28.34 -13.20
CA LEU A 109 6.14 29.56 -12.49
C LEU A 109 7.50 30.07 -12.96
N VAL A 110 8.52 29.21 -13.04
CA VAL A 110 9.85 29.60 -13.51
C VAL A 110 9.81 30.14 -14.94
N LEU A 111 9.08 29.48 -15.85
CA LEU A 111 8.91 29.93 -17.23
C LEU A 111 8.17 31.27 -17.29
N TYR A 112 7.11 31.43 -16.51
CA TYR A 112 6.35 32.68 -16.43
C TYR A 112 7.20 33.85 -15.93
N TYR A 113 7.96 33.65 -14.85
CA TYR A 113 8.87 34.67 -14.32
C TYR A 113 10.02 34.97 -15.28
N SER A 114 10.61 33.96 -15.92
CA SER A 114 11.66 34.15 -16.93
C SER A 114 11.14 34.94 -18.13
N TYR A 115 9.94 34.61 -18.62
CA TYR A 115 9.28 35.35 -19.70
C TYR A 115 8.94 36.78 -19.29
N ARG A 116 8.36 36.99 -18.10
CA ARG A 116 8.08 38.33 -17.54
C ARG A 116 9.34 39.18 -17.44
N VAL A 117 10.44 38.63 -16.91
CA VAL A 117 11.73 39.33 -16.79
C VAL A 117 12.32 39.62 -18.17
N ALA A 118 12.30 38.66 -19.10
CA ALA A 118 12.77 38.87 -20.46
C ALA A 118 12.00 40.00 -21.17
N VAL A 119 10.67 40.00 -21.06
CA VAL A 119 9.82 41.07 -21.62
C VAL A 119 10.12 42.40 -20.95
N LEU A 120 10.20 42.46 -19.61
CA LEU A 120 10.55 43.70 -18.90
C LEU A 120 11.93 44.22 -19.32
N SER A 121 12.91 43.34 -19.45
CA SER A 121 14.27 43.69 -19.86
C SER A 121 14.31 44.22 -21.30
N SER A 122 13.53 43.62 -22.21
CA SER A 122 13.40 44.10 -23.59
C SER A 122 12.70 45.45 -23.67
N LEU A 123 11.68 45.70 -22.84
CA LEU A 123 11.03 47.00 -22.70
C LEU A 123 11.97 48.05 -22.11
N SER A 124 12.75 47.72 -21.08
CA SER A 124 13.76 48.64 -20.55
C SER A 124 14.85 48.94 -21.57
N CYS A 125 15.23 47.97 -22.40
CA CYS A 125 16.18 48.16 -23.51
C CYS A 125 15.58 49.04 -24.62
N PHE A 126 14.28 48.87 -24.93
CA PHE A 126 13.54 49.69 -25.89
C PHE A 126 13.37 51.14 -25.39
N VAL A 127 13.05 51.34 -24.10
CA VAL A 127 12.97 52.67 -23.48
C VAL A 127 14.34 53.35 -23.44
N LEU A 128 15.41 52.63 -23.08
CA LEU A 128 16.79 53.14 -23.16
C LEU A 128 17.22 53.46 -24.60
N ALA A 129 16.77 52.68 -25.59
CA ALA A 129 17.03 52.95 -27.00
C ALA A 129 16.25 54.17 -27.52
N ILE A 130 15.05 54.45 -26.99
CA ILE A 130 14.29 55.66 -27.29
C ILE A 130 14.95 56.89 -26.63
N GLU A 131 15.34 56.83 -25.36
CA GLU A 131 16.03 57.94 -24.70
C GLU A 131 17.37 58.28 -25.37
N ARG A 132 18.13 57.27 -25.79
CA ARG A 132 19.38 57.50 -26.54
C ARG A 132 19.18 58.01 -27.96
N ASN A 133 18.11 57.62 -28.66
CA ASN A 133 17.81 58.14 -30.00
C ASN A 133 17.17 59.53 -29.96
N PHE A 134 16.43 59.89 -28.89
CA PHE A 134 15.92 61.25 -28.70
C PHE A 134 17.06 62.27 -28.52
N PHE A 135 18.19 61.86 -27.94
CA PHE A 135 19.39 62.69 -27.80
C PHE A 135 20.18 62.92 -29.11
N ILE A 136 19.82 62.26 -30.22
CA ILE A 136 20.48 62.43 -31.54
C ILE A 136 19.72 63.46 -32.41
N ILE A 137 18.51 63.89 -32.04
CA ILE A 137 17.68 64.82 -32.84
C ILE A 137 17.71 66.26 -32.28
N GLU A 138 18.35 66.48 -31.13
CA GLU A 138 18.60 67.80 -30.51
C GLU A 138 20.12 68.08 -30.44
N GLY A 139 20.80 68.00 -31.60
CA GLY A 139 22.22 68.33 -31.75
C GLY A 139 22.54 68.79 -33.16
#